data_AF-A0A2E7BNW0-F1
#
_entry.id   AF-A0A2E7BNW0-F1
#
_cell.length_a   1.000
_cell.length_b   1.000
_cell.length_c   1.000
_cell.angle_alpha   90.00
_cell.angle_beta   90.00
_cell.angle_gamma   90.00
#
_symmetry.space_group_name_H-M   'P 1'
#
loop_
_entity.id
_entity.type
_entity.pdbx_description
1 polymer ?
#
loop_
_entity_poly.entity_id
_entity_poly.type
_entity_poly.pdbx_seq_one_letter_code
_entity_poly.pdbx_strand_id
1 'polypeptide(L)' 'MGKNSSSKQNASSNWFVTRCSHGCLHLDLGRVSVKLSPPELKSLITLLGDAYIELCEDEQVQVEFDRSTGEFTH' A
#
# COMPACT_ATOMS: atom_id res chain seq x y z
N MET A 1 -12.83 -4.13 -44.54
CA MET A 1 -13.55 -3.71 -43.31
C MET A 1 -12.87 -4.36 -42.12
N GLY A 2 -12.17 -3.57 -41.31
CA GLY A 2 -11.31 -4.04 -40.23
C GLY A 2 -12.05 -4.23 -38.91
N LYS A 3 -11.61 -5.22 -38.13
CA LYS A 3 -11.83 -5.32 -36.68
C LYS A 3 -10.55 -5.89 -36.05
N ASN A 4 -9.53 -5.05 -35.89
CA ASN A 4 -8.45 -5.34 -34.96
C ASN A 4 -8.98 -5.03 -33.57
N SER A 5 -9.43 -6.06 -32.87
CA SER A 5 -9.70 -5.99 -31.43
C SER A 5 -8.36 -5.87 -30.71
N SER A 6 -7.81 -4.66 -30.65
CA SER A 6 -6.78 -4.30 -29.69
C SER A 6 -7.43 -4.26 -28.31
N SER A 7 -7.53 -5.43 -27.68
CA SER A 7 -7.77 -5.54 -26.25
C SER A 7 -6.60 -4.85 -25.55
N LYS A 8 -6.82 -3.59 -25.14
CA LYS A 8 -5.92 -2.86 -24.26
C LYS A 8 -5.71 -3.76 -23.03
N GLN A 9 -4.50 -4.30 -22.89
CA GLN A 9 -4.08 -4.97 -21.67
C GLN A 9 -4.26 -3.96 -20.56
N ASN A 10 -5.21 -4.25 -19.67
CA ASN A 10 -5.39 -3.52 -18.43
C ASN A 10 -4.06 -3.67 -17.69
N ALA A 11 -3.28 -2.60 -17.56
CA ALA A 11 -2.05 -2.61 -16.78
C ALA A 11 -2.48 -2.76 -15.32
N SER A 12 -2.68 -4.01 -14.88
CA SER A 12 -2.80 -4.30 -13.46
C SER A 12 -1.51 -3.79 -12.84
N SER A 13 -1.62 -2.74 -12.03
CA SER A 13 -0.51 -2.21 -11.26
C SER A 13 -0.07 -3.31 -10.31
N ASN A 14 0.82 -4.17 -10.78
CA ASN A 14 1.33 -5.31 -10.04
C ASN A 14 2.28 -4.75 -8.99
N TRP A 15 1.71 -4.33 -7.87
CA TRP A 15 2.49 -4.05 -6.68
C TRP A 15 2.60 -5.33 -5.87
N PHE A 16 3.82 -5.67 -5.46
CA PHE A 16 4.06 -6.84 -4.62
C PHE A 16 5.12 -6.53 -3.59
N VAL A 17 4.96 -7.17 -2.45
CA VAL A 17 5.75 -6.94 -1.26
C VAL A 17 6.47 -8.23 -0.92
N THR A 18 7.80 -8.22 -1.03
CA THR A 18 8.63 -9.41 -0.80
C THR A 18 9.50 -9.21 0.43
N ARG A 19 9.42 -10.13 1.40
CA ARG A 19 10.35 -10.18 2.54
C ARG A 19 11.54 -11.07 2.21
N CYS A 20 12.76 -10.56 2.34
CA CYS A 20 13.96 -11.37 2.17
C CYS A 20 14.31 -12.16 3.44
N SER A 21 15.17 -13.18 3.32
CA SER A 21 15.65 -13.99 4.45
C SER A 21 16.42 -13.19 5.50
N HIS A 22 16.94 -12.02 5.15
CA HIS A 22 17.65 -11.10 6.04
C HIS A 22 16.74 -10.07 6.72
N GLY A 23 15.42 -10.14 6.49
CA GLY A 23 14.43 -9.27 7.13
C GLY A 23 14.15 -7.95 6.41
N CYS A 24 14.82 -7.64 5.30
CA CYS A 24 14.48 -6.48 4.48
C CYS A 24 13.18 -6.71 3.71
N LEU A 25 12.50 -5.61 3.40
CA LEU A 25 11.26 -5.59 2.64
C LEU A 25 11.48 -4.90 1.29
N HIS A 26 11.08 -5.57 0.22
CA HIS A 26 11.18 -5.10 -1.14
C HIS A 26 9.76 -4.74 -1.60
N LEU A 27 9.55 -3.47 -1.94
CA LEU A 27 8.31 -2.96 -2.48
C LEU A 27 8.50 -2.72 -3.97
N ASP A 28 7.91 -3.59 -4.77
CA ASP A 28 7.87 -3.43 -6.21
C ASP A 28 6.58 -2.71 -6.59
N LEU A 29 6.70 -1.48 -7.10
CA LEU A 29 5.63 -0.57 -7.49
C LEU A 29 5.62 -0.43 -9.02
N GLY A 30 5.52 -1.56 -9.72
CA GLY A 30 5.57 -1.62 -11.19
C GLY A 30 6.96 -1.33 -11.75
N ARG A 31 7.29 -0.05 -11.98
CA ARG A 31 8.59 0.37 -12.56
C ARG A 31 9.64 0.73 -11.52
N VAL A 32 9.23 0.89 -10.26
CA VAL A 32 10.10 1.30 -9.15
C VAL A 32 10.18 0.14 -8.18
N SER A 33 11.40 -0.26 -7.82
CA SER A 33 11.65 -1.22 -6.75
C SER A 33 12.37 -0.50 -5.62
N VAL A 34 11.80 -0.55 -4.41
CA VAL A 34 12.38 0.06 -3.22
C VAL A 34 12.72 -1.05 -2.24
N LYS A 35 13.97 -1.07 -1.77
CA LYS A 35 14.40 -1.96 -0.70
C LYS A 35 14.49 -1.17 0.60
N LEU A 36 13.77 -1.62 1.62
CA LEU A 36 13.76 -1.05 2.95
C LEU A 36 14.38 -2.04 3.93
N SER A 37 15.33 -1.57 4.73
CA SER A 37 15.75 -2.28 5.94
C SER A 37 14.62 -2.27 6.99
N PRO A 38 14.67 -3.17 8.00
CA PRO A 38 13.67 -3.16 9.08
C PRO A 38 13.44 -1.80 9.76
N PRO A 39 14.46 -1.00 10.13
CA PRO A 39 14.23 0.32 10.72
C PRO A 39 13.61 1.30 9.73
N GLU A 40 14.03 1.31 8.46
CA GLU A 40 13.47 2.20 7.43
C GLU A 40 12.00 1.89 7.16
N LEU A 41 11.64 0.61 7.11
CA LEU A 41 10.25 0.19 6.98
C LEU A 41 9.42 0.66 8.18
N LYS A 42 9.93 0.49 9.40
CA LYS A 42 9.23 0.94 10.61
C LYS A 42 8.97 2.44 10.53
N SER A 43 9.97 3.22 10.18
CA SER A 43 9.84 4.66 9.99
C SER A 43 8.82 5.02 8.91
N LEU A 44 8.81 4.33 7.77
CA LEU A 44 7.85 4.57 6.69
C LEU A 44 6.41 4.28 7.14
N ILE A 45 6.17 3.16 7.82
CA ILE A 45 4.83 2.79 8.30
C ILE A 45 4.34 3.81 9.33
N THR A 46 5.19 4.23 10.25
CA THR A 46 4.83 5.28 11.23
C THR A 46 4.46 6.57 10.53
N LEU A 47 5.29 7.06 9.60
CA LEU A 47 5.01 8.29 8.83
C LEU A 47 3.67 8.21 8.08
N LEU A 48 3.40 7.08 7.42
CA LEU A 48 2.14 6.90 6.68
C LEU A 48 0.93 6.81 7.62
N GLY A 49 1.10 6.18 8.79
CA GLY A 49 0.05 6.11 9.81
C GLY A 49 -0.27 7.49 10.40
N ASP A 50 0.76 8.27 10.75
CA ASP A 50 0.61 9.62 11.28
C ASP A 50 -0.10 10.53 10.25
N ALA A 51 0.34 10.49 8.98
CA ALA A 51 -0.29 11.24 7.90
C ALA A 51 -1.76 10.83 7.66
N TYR A 52 -2.09 9.54 7.81
CA TYR A 52 -3.47 9.07 7.71
C TYR A 52 -4.35 9.61 8.84
N ILE A 53 -3.83 9.60 10.08
CA ILE A 53 -4.54 10.14 11.23
C ILE A 53 -4.81 11.64 11.02
N GLU A 54 -3.81 12.42 10.61
CA GLU A 54 -3.96 13.85 10.32
C GLU A 54 -5.07 14.09 9.27
N LEU A 55 -5.10 13.30 8.20
CA LEU A 55 -6.15 13.39 7.18
C LEU A 55 -7.55 13.04 7.73
N CYS A 56 -7.66 12.03 8.60
CA CYS A 56 -8.94 11.67 9.23
C CYS A 56 -9.42 12.71 10.25
N GLU A 57 -8.51 13.37 10.96
CA GLU A 57 -8.82 14.47 11.87
C GLU A 57 -9.37 15.69 11.11
N ASP A 58 -8.80 16.01 9.95
CA ASP A 58 -9.29 17.08 9.07
C ASP A 58 -10.67 16.75 8.44
N GLU A 59 -11.00 15.47 8.24
CA GLU A 59 -12.28 15.05 7.66
C GLU A 59 -13.40 14.75 8.69
N GLN A 60 -13.17 14.89 10.00
CA GLN A 60 -14.10 14.46 11.08
C GLN A 60 -14.59 13.01 10.94
N VAL A 61 -13.78 12.12 10.35
CA VAL A 61 -14.14 10.71 10.17
C VAL A 61 -13.66 9.92 11.38
N GLN A 62 -14.58 9.53 12.27
CA GLN A 62 -14.26 8.63 13.39
C GLN A 62 -14.09 7.21 12.88
N VAL A 63 -12.86 6.81 12.58
CA VAL A 63 -12.57 5.41 12.22
C VAL A 63 -12.40 4.60 13.50
N GLU A 64 -13.37 3.75 13.82
CA GLU A 64 -13.28 2.79 14.91
C GLU A 64 -12.63 1.48 14.40
N PHE A 65 -11.62 0.99 15.12
CA PHE A 65 -10.98 -0.29 14.82
C PHE A 65 -11.57 -1.37 15.72
N ASP A 66 -12.37 -2.26 15.14
CA ASP A 66 -12.93 -3.40 15.86
C ASP A 66 -11.85 -4.48 16.04
N ARG A 67 -11.37 -4.63 17.27
CA ARG A 67 -10.31 -5.60 17.63
C ARG A 67 -10.77 -7.06 17.56
N SER A 68 -12.06 -7.33 17.50
CA SER A 68 -12.62 -8.68 17.42
C SER A 68 -12.64 -9.21 15.98
N THR A 69 -12.83 -8.31 15.00
CA THR A 69 -12.88 -8.64 13.57
C THR A 69 -11.61 -8.25 12.82
N GLY A 70 -10.84 -7.29 13.34
CA GLY A 70 -9.66 -6.74 12.68
C GLY A 70 -10.01 -5.80 11.51
N GLU A 71 -11.24 -5.31 11.47
CA GLU A 71 -11.75 -4.41 10.43
C GLU A 71 -11.82 -2.96 10.90
N PHE A 72 -11.71 -2.02 9.96
CA PHE A 72 -11.90 -0.59 10.18
C PHE A 72 -13.34 -0.21 9.80
N THR A 73 -14.08 0.38 10.72
CA THR A 73 -15.44 0.89 10.50
C THR A 73 -15.47 2.41 10.60
N HIS A 74 -16.24 3.05 9.72
CA HIS A 74 -16.48 4.50 9.70
C HIS A 74 -17.63 4.91 10.62
#